data_AF-A0A5B6WH54-F1
#
_entry.id   AF-A0A5B6WH54-F1
#
_cell.length_a   1.000
_cell.length_b   1.000
_cell.length_c   1.000
_cell.angle_alpha   90.00
_cell.angle_beta   90.00
_cell.angle_gamma   90.00
#
_symmetry.space_group_name_H-M   'P 1'
#
loop_
_entity.id
_entity.type
_entity.pdbx_description
1 polymer ?
#
loop_
_entity_poly.entity_id
_entity_poly.type
_entity_poly.pdbx_seq_one_letter_code
_entity_poly.pdbx_strand_id
1 'polypeptide(L)'
;MYFENLFTSKRGADPKEILEGIEGSISVEINKRLQAPFREDEVRMALKGMGPTKAPGLDGFPAVFFKKYWHIMGKKVLRFCLGVLNEGREAEAANLTNIVLFPKVKNPISLVNFRPISLCNVVYKIIAKTIANRMQDIMAICIDQVQSAFVPGRLISDNIILAYELLHTFRQKRTGKKGVEWGFLQKVMEKMGFASTWIDLIMRCVTSVSYAVTINGNQGKIFKPTRGLRQGDPLCPFLFLICSEGLSL
;
A
#
# COMPACT_ATOMS: atom_id res chain seq x y z
N MET A 1 19.84 10.60 3.42
CA MET A 1 20.59 9.65 4.26
C MET A 1 19.75 8.79 5.20
N TYR A 2 19.17 9.22 6.35
CA TYR A 2 18.49 8.24 7.24
C TYR A 2 17.30 7.50 6.59
N PHE A 3 16.30 8.23 6.08
CA PHE A 3 15.11 7.62 5.47
C PHE A 3 15.42 6.93 4.14
N GLU A 4 16.31 7.52 3.36
CA GLU A 4 16.86 6.89 2.15
C GLU A 4 17.47 5.53 2.49
N ASN A 5 18.40 5.44 3.45
CA ASN A 5 18.98 4.17 3.89
C ASN A 5 17.96 3.20 4.50
N LEU A 6 16.89 3.71 5.11
CA LEU A 6 15.79 2.89 5.67
C LEU A 6 14.95 2.24 4.55
N PHE A 7 14.75 2.96 3.45
CA PHE A 7 13.97 2.52 2.30
C PHE A 7 14.82 1.98 1.14
N THR A 8 16.12 1.84 1.33
CA THR A 8 17.02 1.15 0.41
C THR A 8 17.10 -0.33 0.76
N SER A 9 16.86 -1.19 -0.23
CA SER A 9 17.06 -2.63 -0.13
C SER A 9 18.47 -2.96 0.34
N LYS A 10 18.56 -3.90 1.29
CA LYS A 10 19.83 -4.47 1.72
C LYS A 10 19.80 -5.91 1.24
N ARG A 11 20.83 -6.36 0.50
CA ARG A 11 20.94 -7.75 0.01
C ARG A 11 20.55 -8.71 1.15
N GLY A 12 19.39 -9.36 0.98
CA GLY A 12 18.84 -10.33 1.92
C GLY A 12 19.08 -11.75 1.39
N ALA A 13 19.04 -12.72 2.31
CA ALA A 13 19.04 -14.13 1.97
C ALA A 13 17.90 -14.45 0.97
N ASP A 14 18.15 -15.39 0.05
CA ASP A 14 17.16 -15.87 -0.91
C ASP A 14 16.00 -16.51 -0.14
N PRO A 15 14.76 -16.01 -0.27
CA PRO A 15 13.64 -16.47 0.56
C PRO A 15 13.10 -17.85 0.15
N LYS A 16 13.90 -18.69 -0.51
CA LYS A 16 13.46 -19.99 -1.08
C LYS A 16 12.77 -20.88 -0.06
N GLU A 17 13.39 -21.08 1.11
CA GLU A 17 12.84 -21.93 2.19
C GLU A 17 11.48 -21.41 2.69
N ILE A 18 11.29 -20.08 2.76
CA ILE A 18 10.04 -19.44 3.19
C ILE A 18 8.94 -19.59 2.13
N LEU A 19 9.32 -19.58 0.85
CA LEU A 19 8.39 -19.66 -0.28
C LEU A 19 7.92 -21.10 -0.60
N GLU A 20 8.56 -22.11 -0.02
CA GLU A 20 8.19 -23.52 -0.20
C GLU A 20 6.95 -23.92 0.59
N GLY A 21 6.69 -23.28 1.74
CA GLY A 21 5.51 -23.53 2.56
C GLY A 21 4.22 -22.86 2.05
N ILE A 22 4.31 -21.92 1.12
CA ILE A 22 3.15 -21.15 0.62
C ILE A 22 2.37 -21.98 -0.40
N GLU A 23 1.17 -22.39 -0.03
CA GLU A 23 0.20 -23.00 -0.94
C GLU A 23 -0.54 -21.96 -1.80
N GLY A 24 -0.95 -22.36 -3.00
CA GLY A 24 -1.73 -21.52 -3.90
C GLY A 24 -3.17 -21.36 -3.40
N SER A 25 -3.59 -20.13 -3.11
CA SER A 25 -4.93 -19.80 -2.61
C SER A 25 -5.84 -19.12 -3.65
N ILE A 26 -5.26 -18.58 -4.73
CA ILE A 26 -6.01 -17.82 -5.74
C ILE A 26 -6.44 -18.72 -6.91
N SER A 27 -7.75 -18.93 -7.03
CA SER A 27 -8.33 -19.69 -8.12
C SER A 27 -8.36 -18.91 -9.45
N VAL A 28 -8.60 -19.63 -10.55
CA VAL A 28 -8.76 -19.03 -11.89
C VAL A 28 -9.95 -18.07 -11.93
N GLU A 29 -11.05 -18.37 -11.26
CA GLU A 29 -12.25 -17.55 -11.15
C GLU A 29 -11.96 -16.25 -10.40
N ILE A 30 -11.14 -16.32 -9.34
CA ILE A 30 -10.70 -15.13 -8.60
C ILE A 30 -9.84 -14.25 -9.52
N ASN A 31 -8.85 -14.83 -10.21
CA ASN A 31 -8.02 -14.09 -11.15
C ASN A 31 -8.85 -13.41 -12.25
N LYS A 32 -9.85 -14.10 -12.82
CA LYS A 32 -10.77 -13.50 -13.80
C LYS A 32 -11.50 -12.28 -13.25
N ARG A 33 -11.96 -12.32 -11.99
CA ARG A 33 -12.61 -11.17 -11.35
C ARG A 33 -11.64 -10.02 -11.11
N LEU A 34 -10.44 -10.30 -10.60
CA LEU A 34 -9.42 -9.28 -10.35
C LEU A 34 -8.97 -8.59 -11.64
N GLN A 35 -8.84 -9.34 -12.72
CA GLN A 35 -8.39 -8.86 -14.03
C GLN A 35 -9.48 -8.20 -14.87
N ALA A 36 -10.74 -8.23 -14.43
CA ALA A 36 -11.82 -7.56 -15.15
C ALA A 36 -11.49 -6.05 -15.33
N PRO A 37 -11.82 -5.41 -16.45
CA PRO A 37 -11.53 -3.98 -16.63
C PRO A 37 -12.09 -3.13 -15.48
N PHE A 38 -11.30 -2.19 -14.97
CA PHE A 38 -11.75 -1.21 -13.99
C PHE A 38 -12.73 -0.24 -14.61
N ARG A 39 -13.81 0.05 -13.88
CA ARG A 39 -14.90 0.91 -14.33
C ARG A 39 -14.89 2.28 -13.64
N GLU A 40 -15.54 3.26 -14.27
CA GLU A 40 -15.63 4.62 -13.73
C GLU A 40 -16.29 4.67 -12.36
N ASP A 41 -17.31 3.85 -12.13
CA ASP A 41 -18.02 3.78 -10.85
C ASP A 41 -17.12 3.27 -9.73
N GLU A 42 -16.22 2.32 -9.98
CA GLU A 42 -15.22 1.89 -8.99
C GLU A 42 -14.30 3.04 -8.57
N VAL A 43 -13.82 3.83 -9.53
CA VAL A 43 -12.99 5.02 -9.26
C VAL A 43 -13.78 6.08 -8.46
N ARG A 44 -15.05 6.30 -8.80
CA ARG A 44 -15.93 7.22 -8.07
C ARG A 44 -16.23 6.72 -6.66
N MET A 45 -16.47 5.42 -6.49
CA MET A 45 -16.69 4.77 -5.20
C MET A 45 -15.44 4.90 -4.32
N ALA A 46 -14.25 4.70 -4.89
CA ALA A 46 -12.98 4.90 -4.19
C ALA A 46 -12.86 6.33 -3.64
N LEU A 47 -13.12 7.36 -4.45
CA LEU A 47 -13.12 8.75 -3.98
C LEU A 47 -14.18 8.99 -2.91
N LYS A 48 -15.43 8.52 -3.12
CA LYS A 48 -16.53 8.68 -2.16
C LYS A 48 -16.17 8.10 -0.79
N GLY A 49 -15.55 6.92 -0.75
CA GLY A 49 -15.11 6.25 0.48
C GLY A 49 -13.95 6.91 1.22
N MET A 50 -13.30 7.94 0.66
CA MET A 50 -12.22 8.64 1.35
C MET A 50 -12.72 9.66 2.38
N GLY A 51 -12.07 9.71 3.54
CA GLY A 51 -12.30 10.79 4.51
C GLY A 51 -12.03 12.17 3.88
N PRO A 52 -12.96 13.13 3.96
CA PRO A 52 -12.91 14.37 3.17
C PRO A 52 -11.73 15.28 3.51
N THR A 53 -11.33 15.33 4.79
CA THR A 53 -10.34 16.25 5.36
C THR A 53 -9.03 15.56 5.75
N LYS A 54 -8.80 14.32 5.29
CA LYS A 54 -7.52 13.64 5.50
C LYS A 54 -6.39 14.45 4.85
N ALA A 55 -5.22 14.46 5.50
CA ALA A 55 -4.07 15.23 5.05
C ALA A 55 -3.73 14.95 3.56
N PRO A 56 -3.59 16.00 2.74
CA PRO A 56 -3.26 15.87 1.32
C PRO A 56 -1.79 15.48 1.12
N GLY A 57 -1.42 15.16 -0.11
CA GLY A 57 -0.02 14.98 -0.49
C GLY A 57 0.68 16.32 -0.71
N LEU A 58 1.76 16.32 -1.49
CA LEU A 58 2.53 17.54 -1.79
C LEU A 58 1.74 18.56 -2.61
N ASP A 59 0.75 18.11 -3.37
CA ASP A 59 -0.12 18.98 -4.16
C ASP A 59 -1.06 19.84 -3.31
N GLY A 60 -1.19 19.56 -2.01
CA GLY A 60 -2.02 20.31 -1.08
C GLY A 60 -3.53 20.10 -1.27
N PHE A 61 -3.98 19.25 -2.18
CA PHE A 61 -5.41 19.08 -2.48
C PHE A 61 -6.04 17.93 -1.66
N PRO A 62 -6.95 18.21 -0.71
CA PRO A 62 -7.62 17.18 0.07
C PRO A 62 -8.73 16.49 -0.74
N ALA A 63 -9.22 15.33 -0.26
CA ALA A 63 -10.27 14.58 -0.96
C ALA A 63 -11.56 15.41 -1.15
N VAL A 64 -11.89 16.30 -0.22
CA VAL A 64 -13.05 17.21 -0.34
C VAL A 64 -12.96 18.13 -1.57
N PHE A 65 -11.76 18.53 -1.98
CA PHE A 65 -11.56 19.34 -3.19
C PHE A 65 -12.04 18.57 -4.42
N PHE A 66 -11.56 17.33 -4.58
CA PHE A 66 -11.96 16.47 -5.71
C PHE A 66 -13.44 16.10 -5.67
N LYS A 67 -14.01 15.89 -4.47
CA LYS A 67 -15.45 15.63 -4.30
C LYS A 67 -16.29 16.84 -4.71
N LYS A 68 -15.91 18.05 -4.29
CA LYS A 68 -16.66 19.29 -4.56
C LYS A 68 -16.56 19.71 -6.03
N TYR A 69 -15.37 19.64 -6.61
CA TYR A 69 -15.10 20.11 -7.98
C TYR A 69 -15.03 18.96 -9.01
N TRP A 70 -15.70 17.84 -8.72
CA TRP A 70 -15.72 16.67 -9.60
C TRP A 70 -16.26 16.98 -10.99
N HIS A 71 -17.27 17.86 -11.10
CA HIS A 71 -17.82 18.30 -12.37
C HIS A 71 -16.80 19.00 -13.27
N ILE A 72 -15.73 19.59 -12.70
CA ILE A 72 -14.66 20.27 -13.43
C ILE A 72 -13.51 19.30 -13.75
N MET A 73 -13.01 18.59 -12.73
CA MET A 73 -11.77 17.82 -12.82
C MET A 73 -11.99 16.32 -13.03
N GLY A 74 -13.21 15.82 -12.78
CA GLY A 74 -13.52 14.39 -12.72
C GLY A 74 -13.18 13.65 -14.00
N LYS A 75 -13.44 14.23 -15.18
CA LYS A 75 -13.09 13.60 -16.47
C LYS A 75 -11.58 13.39 -16.64
N LYS A 76 -10.76 14.36 -16.20
CA LYS A 76 -9.30 14.25 -16.25
C LYS A 76 -8.78 13.23 -15.25
N VAL A 77 -9.32 13.26 -14.02
CA VAL A 77 -8.96 12.30 -12.96
C VAL A 77 -9.33 10.87 -13.35
N LEU A 78 -10.54 10.66 -13.89
CA LEU A 78 -11.00 9.36 -14.38
C LEU A 78 -10.11 8.83 -15.49
N ARG A 79 -9.83 9.64 -16.52
CA ARG A 79 -8.95 9.25 -17.62
C ARG A 79 -7.56 8.85 -17.12
N PHE A 80 -7.00 9.60 -16.16
CA PHE A 80 -5.71 9.27 -15.58
C PHE A 80 -5.77 7.94 -14.80
N CYS A 81 -6.75 7.79 -13.90
CA CYS A 81 -6.88 6.59 -13.07
C CYS A 81 -7.10 5.34 -13.94
N LEU A 82 -8.05 5.39 -14.88
CA LEU A 82 -8.35 4.27 -15.77
C LEU A 82 -7.18 3.96 -16.73
N GLY A 83 -6.43 4.98 -17.18
CA GLY A 83 -5.21 4.75 -17.94
C GLY A 83 -4.17 3.96 -17.15
N VAL A 84 -4.01 4.24 -15.85
CA VAL A 84 -3.07 3.47 -15.00
C VAL A 84 -3.60 2.05 -14.74
N LEU A 85 -4.89 1.95 -14.43
CA LEU A 85 -5.56 0.71 -14.02
C LEU A 85 -5.75 -0.29 -15.16
N ASN A 86 -6.08 0.18 -16.37
CA ASN A 86 -6.44 -0.68 -17.51
C ASN A 86 -5.42 -0.65 -18.66
N GLU A 87 -4.73 0.48 -18.89
CA GLU A 87 -3.93 0.71 -20.10
C GLU A 87 -2.42 0.65 -19.85
N GLY A 88 -1.99 0.29 -18.64
CA GLY A 88 -0.57 0.20 -18.31
C GLY A 88 0.14 1.55 -18.14
N ARG A 89 -0.58 2.68 -18.08
CA ARG A 89 0.02 4.00 -17.86
C ARG A 89 0.77 4.07 -16.53
N GLU A 90 1.85 4.85 -16.50
CA GLU A 90 2.63 5.09 -15.29
C GLU A 90 1.90 5.99 -14.28
N ALA A 91 2.02 5.63 -13.00
CA ALA A 91 1.47 6.39 -11.88
C ALA A 91 2.46 7.45 -11.34
N GLU A 92 3.72 7.44 -11.78
CA GLU A 92 4.84 8.20 -11.21
C GLU A 92 4.52 9.69 -11.00
N ALA A 93 3.86 10.33 -11.97
CA ALA A 93 3.46 11.74 -11.88
C ALA A 93 2.55 12.06 -10.69
N ALA A 94 1.71 11.11 -10.26
CA ALA A 94 0.85 11.23 -9.09
C ALA A 94 1.46 10.57 -7.83
N ASN A 95 2.51 9.77 -7.99
CA ASN A 95 3.07 8.89 -6.96
C ASN A 95 4.24 9.51 -6.17
N LEU A 96 4.35 10.84 -6.20
CA LEU A 96 5.25 11.58 -5.31
C LEU A 96 4.59 11.73 -3.92
N THR A 97 5.28 11.23 -2.90
CA THR A 97 4.74 11.09 -1.55
C THR A 97 5.57 11.90 -0.56
N ASN A 98 4.91 12.72 0.26
CA ASN A 98 5.57 13.41 1.35
C ASN A 98 5.66 12.51 2.59
N ILE A 99 6.81 12.48 3.26
CA ILE A 99 6.98 11.82 4.55
C ILE A 99 7.00 12.89 5.63
N VAL A 100 6.01 12.85 6.52
CA VAL A 100 5.96 13.69 7.73
C VAL A 100 6.26 12.85 8.97
N LEU A 101 6.92 13.46 9.95
CA LEU A 101 7.38 12.76 11.15
C LEU A 101 6.42 13.05 12.32
N PHE A 102 5.71 12.02 12.76
CA PHE A 102 4.85 12.10 13.95
C PHE A 102 5.59 11.57 15.19
N PRO A 103 5.68 12.33 16.29
CA PRO A 103 6.30 11.86 17.53
C PRO A 103 5.64 10.58 18.07
N LYS A 104 6.45 9.60 18.50
CA LYS A 104 6.01 8.42 19.26
C LYS A 104 5.96 8.69 20.77
N VAL A 105 6.75 9.65 21.23
CA VAL A 105 6.99 9.96 22.64
C VAL A 105 6.92 11.46 22.85
N LYS A 106 6.68 11.91 24.09
CA LYS A 106 6.46 13.32 24.44
C LYS A 106 7.63 14.24 24.07
N ASN A 107 8.86 13.74 24.15
CA ASN A 107 10.09 14.51 23.86
C ASN A 107 11.03 13.68 22.95
N PRO A 108 10.79 13.66 21.63
CA PRO A 108 11.56 12.81 20.72
C PRO A 108 12.93 13.40 20.42
N ILE A 109 13.99 12.82 20.98
CA ILE A 109 15.39 13.23 20.77
C ILE A 109 16.10 12.54 19.58
N SER A 110 15.50 11.53 18.97
CA SER A 110 16.10 10.74 17.88
C SER A 110 15.06 10.37 16.81
N LEU A 111 15.50 10.19 15.55
CA LEU A 111 14.64 9.83 14.42
C LEU A 111 13.87 8.51 14.64
N VAL A 112 14.39 7.60 15.47
CA VAL A 112 13.70 6.35 15.82
C VAL A 112 12.43 6.60 16.66
N ASN A 113 12.37 7.74 17.37
CA ASN A 113 11.24 8.19 18.17
C ASN A 113 10.13 8.82 17.33
N PHE A 114 10.26 8.84 16.00
CA PHE A 114 9.21 9.32 15.10
C PHE A 114 8.60 8.17 14.29
N ARG A 115 7.32 8.30 13.95
CA ARG A 115 6.61 7.49 12.96
C ARG A 115 6.62 8.26 11.64
N PRO A 116 7.20 7.70 10.57
CA PRO A 116 7.04 8.28 9.25
C PRO A 116 5.60 8.01 8.77
N ILE A 117 4.87 9.08 8.45
CA ILE A 117 3.55 9.01 7.83
C ILE A 117 3.67 9.47 6.38
N SER A 118 3.19 8.63 5.46
CA SER A 118 3.24 8.86 4.03
C SER A 118 1.98 9.59 3.56
N LEU A 119 2.13 10.85 3.18
CA LEU A 119 1.08 11.67 2.62
C LEU A 119 1.11 11.58 1.09
N CYS A 120 0.36 10.62 0.55
CA CYS A 120 0.21 10.43 -0.89
C CYS A 120 -0.78 11.45 -1.47
N ASN A 121 -0.55 11.88 -2.71
CA ASN A 121 -1.51 12.71 -3.46
C ASN A 121 -2.85 11.97 -3.60
N VAL A 122 -3.96 12.72 -3.55
CA VAL A 122 -5.30 12.11 -3.57
C VAL A 122 -5.56 11.36 -4.87
N VAL A 123 -5.08 11.87 -6.02
CA VAL A 123 -5.24 11.17 -7.30
C VAL A 123 -4.61 9.77 -7.27
N TYR A 124 -3.40 9.64 -6.70
CA TYR A 124 -2.79 8.32 -6.50
C TYR A 124 -3.58 7.48 -5.49
N LYS A 125 -4.04 8.07 -4.38
CA LYS A 125 -4.87 7.36 -3.40
C LYS A 125 -6.14 6.80 -4.04
N ILE A 126 -6.70 7.44 -5.07
CA ILE A 126 -7.89 6.93 -5.77
C ILE A 126 -7.55 5.64 -6.48
N ILE A 127 -6.43 5.59 -7.21
CA ILE A 127 -5.93 4.38 -7.87
C ILE A 127 -5.70 3.26 -6.84
N ALA A 128 -4.91 3.55 -5.80
CA ALA A 128 -4.57 2.58 -4.76
C ALA A 128 -5.83 2.09 -4.01
N LYS A 129 -6.79 2.96 -3.71
CA LYS A 129 -8.06 2.59 -3.05
C LYS A 129 -8.95 1.76 -3.96
N THR A 130 -8.95 2.01 -5.27
CA THR A 130 -9.71 1.23 -6.25
C THR A 130 -9.19 -0.21 -6.29
N ILE A 131 -7.87 -0.40 -6.36
CA ILE A 131 -7.23 -1.74 -6.28
C ILE A 131 -7.52 -2.39 -4.92
N ALA A 132 -7.35 -1.63 -3.84
CA ALA A 132 -7.57 -2.11 -2.47
C ALA A 132 -9.01 -2.60 -2.23
N ASN A 133 -10.01 -1.94 -2.84
CA ASN A 133 -11.39 -2.38 -2.75
C ASN A 133 -11.60 -3.76 -3.40
N ARG A 134 -10.98 -4.03 -4.56
CA ARG A 134 -11.03 -5.38 -5.16
C ARG A 134 -10.27 -6.42 -4.34
N MET A 135 -9.14 -6.03 -3.75
CA MET A 135 -8.40 -6.93 -2.88
C MET A 135 -9.19 -7.28 -1.61
N GLN A 136 -9.94 -6.33 -1.06
CA GLN A 136 -10.74 -6.55 0.15
C GLN A 136 -11.68 -7.75 -0.01
N ASP A 137 -12.27 -7.94 -1.19
CA ASP A 137 -13.22 -9.03 -1.48
C ASP A 137 -12.60 -10.42 -1.45
N ILE A 138 -11.27 -10.53 -1.53
CA ILE A 138 -10.55 -11.81 -1.60
C ILE A 138 -9.65 -12.05 -0.40
N MET A 139 -9.47 -11.08 0.50
CA MET A 139 -8.52 -11.20 1.61
C MET A 139 -8.82 -12.36 2.55
N ALA A 140 -10.09 -12.70 2.73
CA ALA A 140 -10.49 -13.83 3.58
C ALA A 140 -10.03 -15.19 3.01
N ILE A 141 -9.70 -15.25 1.71
CA ILE A 141 -9.19 -16.45 1.04
C ILE A 141 -7.66 -16.50 1.15
N CYS A 142 -7.02 -15.32 1.18
CA CYS A 142 -5.56 -15.19 1.21
C CYS A 142 -4.94 -15.37 2.61
N ILE A 143 -5.72 -15.39 3.68
CA ILE A 143 -5.22 -15.38 5.06
C ILE A 143 -5.79 -16.59 5.78
N ASP A 144 -4.93 -17.45 6.34
CA ASP A 144 -5.36 -18.61 7.11
C ASP A 144 -6.26 -18.20 8.30
N GLN A 145 -7.29 -19.01 8.56
CA GLN A 145 -8.21 -18.82 9.68
C GLN A 145 -7.50 -18.74 11.02
N VAL A 146 -6.32 -19.34 11.19
CA VAL A 146 -5.55 -19.23 12.43
C VAL A 146 -5.11 -17.79 12.72
N GLN A 147 -4.89 -16.95 11.70
CA GLN A 147 -4.66 -15.50 11.87
C GLN A 147 -5.95 -14.73 12.14
N SER A 148 -7.11 -15.27 11.74
CA SER A 148 -8.44 -14.72 12.07
C SER A 148 -8.92 -15.13 13.48
N ALA A 149 -8.47 -16.29 13.97
CA ALA A 149 -8.97 -16.96 15.17
C ALA A 149 -8.46 -16.36 16.50
N PHE A 150 -7.47 -15.47 16.45
CA PHE A 150 -7.01 -14.76 17.66
C PHE A 150 -7.88 -13.56 18.05
N VAL A 151 -8.96 -13.24 17.31
CA VAL A 151 -9.92 -12.21 17.74
C VAL A 151 -11.37 -12.63 17.45
N PRO A 152 -12.11 -13.15 18.45
CA PRO A 152 -13.52 -13.48 18.29
C PRO A 152 -14.36 -12.23 17.94
N GLY A 153 -15.18 -12.32 16.88
CA GLY A 153 -16.25 -11.34 16.58
C GLY A 153 -15.95 -10.22 15.57
N ARG A 154 -14.85 -10.28 14.81
CA ARG A 154 -14.51 -9.24 13.80
C ARG A 154 -15.11 -9.52 12.42
N LEU A 155 -15.60 -8.47 11.76
CA LEU A 155 -16.07 -8.50 10.37
C LEU A 155 -14.85 -8.35 9.43
N ILE A 156 -14.96 -8.83 8.19
CA ILE A 156 -13.89 -8.73 7.14
C ILE A 156 -13.43 -7.26 6.90
N SER A 157 -14.24 -6.27 7.28
CA SER A 157 -13.86 -4.84 7.31
C SER A 157 -12.71 -4.51 8.28
N ASP A 158 -12.45 -5.36 9.27
CA ASP A 158 -11.44 -5.17 10.32
C ASP A 158 -10.04 -5.65 9.90
N ASN A 159 -9.88 -6.18 8.68
CA ASN A 159 -8.59 -6.62 8.11
C ASN A 159 -7.55 -5.50 8.07
N ILE A 160 -7.96 -4.24 7.95
CA ILE A 160 -7.03 -3.09 8.01
C ILE A 160 -6.45 -2.93 9.42
N ILE A 161 -7.25 -3.14 10.47
CA ILE A 161 -6.81 -3.08 11.86
C ILE A 161 -5.85 -4.24 12.13
N LEU A 162 -6.23 -5.45 11.72
CA LEU A 162 -5.36 -6.63 11.82
C LEU A 162 -4.02 -6.41 11.10
N ALA A 163 -4.04 -5.87 9.88
CA ALA A 163 -2.83 -5.52 9.15
C ALA A 163 -1.94 -4.55 9.93
N TYR A 164 -2.53 -3.53 10.57
CA TYR A 164 -1.79 -2.58 11.38
C TYR A 164 -1.26 -3.21 12.68
N GLU A 165 -2.02 -4.08 13.34
CA GLU A 165 -1.61 -4.82 14.54
C GLU A 165 -0.45 -5.78 14.24
N LEU A 166 -0.54 -6.56 13.16
CA LEU A 166 0.52 -7.42 12.68
C LEU A 166 1.76 -6.59 12.30
N LEU A 167 1.58 -5.51 11.53
CA LEU A 167 2.67 -4.61 11.14
C LEU A 167 3.37 -3.99 12.35
N HIS A 168 2.61 -3.63 13.39
CA HIS A 168 3.16 -3.14 14.64
C HIS A 168 3.96 -4.23 15.36
N THR A 169 3.40 -5.43 15.48
CA THR A 169 4.01 -6.57 16.17
C THR A 169 5.29 -7.05 15.47
N PHE A 170 5.27 -7.19 14.14
CA PHE A 170 6.45 -7.55 13.34
C PHE A 170 7.57 -6.51 13.47
N ARG A 171 7.24 -5.22 13.53
CA ARG A 171 8.21 -4.14 13.73
C ARG A 171 8.86 -4.19 15.12
N GLN A 172 8.18 -4.73 16.13
CA GLN A 172 8.72 -4.89 17.49
C GLN A 172 9.58 -6.15 17.61
N LYS A 173 9.19 -7.26 16.96
CA LYS A 173 9.90 -8.54 17.03
C LYS A 173 11.21 -8.59 16.23
N ARG A 174 11.35 -7.83 15.14
CA ARG A 174 12.59 -7.79 14.33
C ARG A 174 13.50 -6.62 14.71
N THR A 175 14.51 -6.91 15.55
CA THR A 175 15.68 -6.05 15.78
C THR A 175 16.54 -6.00 14.51
N GLY A 176 16.27 -5.02 13.61
CA GLY A 176 17.23 -4.59 12.59
C GLY A 176 16.78 -4.64 11.12
N LYS A 177 15.82 -5.49 10.74
CA LYS A 177 15.28 -5.55 9.35
C LYS A 177 13.93 -4.82 9.26
N LYS A 178 13.95 -3.51 9.00
CA LYS A 178 12.75 -2.67 8.95
C LYS A 178 12.23 -2.55 7.52
N GLY A 179 11.03 -3.09 7.22
CA GLY A 179 10.34 -2.92 5.94
C GLY A 179 10.31 -4.17 5.03
N VAL A 180 9.24 -4.29 4.24
CA VAL A 180 9.02 -5.38 3.28
C VAL A 180 9.96 -5.22 2.08
N GLU A 181 10.65 -6.29 1.67
CA GLU A 181 11.40 -6.33 0.41
C GLU A 181 10.41 -6.54 -0.74
N TRP A 182 10.46 -5.70 -1.77
CA TRP A 182 9.47 -5.76 -2.86
C TRP A 182 9.58 -7.06 -3.68
N GLY A 183 10.81 -7.57 -3.87
CA GLY A 183 10.99 -8.88 -4.52
C GLY A 183 10.39 -10.03 -3.71
N PHE A 184 10.35 -9.92 -2.38
CA PHE A 184 9.65 -10.91 -1.55
C PHE A 184 8.14 -10.82 -1.72
N LEU A 185 7.57 -9.61 -1.67
CA LEU A 185 6.14 -9.38 -1.92
C LEU A 185 5.70 -9.98 -3.26
N GLN A 186 6.46 -9.70 -4.33
CA GLN A 186 6.16 -10.24 -5.66
C GLN A 186 6.15 -11.78 -5.65
N LYS A 187 7.21 -12.41 -5.15
CA LYS A 187 7.30 -13.88 -5.08
C LYS A 187 6.18 -14.53 -4.25
N VAL A 188 5.75 -13.89 -3.16
CA VAL A 188 4.62 -14.38 -2.35
C VAL A 188 3.32 -14.34 -3.17
N MET A 189 3.04 -13.24 -3.88
CA MET A 189 1.85 -13.16 -4.73
C MET A 189 1.89 -14.19 -5.88
N GLU A 190 3.07 -14.41 -6.48
CA GLU A 190 3.26 -15.45 -7.50
C GLU A 190 2.94 -16.85 -6.93
N LYS A 191 3.45 -17.17 -5.73
CA LYS A 191 3.20 -18.46 -5.06
C LYS A 191 1.74 -18.65 -4.66
N MET A 192 1.07 -17.59 -4.23
CA MET A 192 -0.38 -17.63 -3.94
C MET A 192 -1.23 -17.84 -5.19
N GLY A 193 -0.67 -17.71 -6.40
CA GLY A 193 -1.37 -17.93 -7.66
C GLY A 193 -2.01 -16.69 -8.26
N PHE A 194 -1.63 -15.48 -7.82
CA PHE A 194 -2.09 -14.26 -8.48
C PHE A 194 -1.56 -14.20 -9.92
N ALA A 195 -2.41 -13.79 -10.85
CA ALA A 195 -2.01 -13.66 -12.24
C ALA A 195 -0.99 -12.53 -12.43
N SER A 196 -0.06 -12.72 -13.38
CA SER A 196 1.07 -11.80 -13.63
C SER A 196 0.62 -10.36 -13.87
N THR A 197 -0.41 -10.14 -14.69
CA THR A 197 -0.91 -8.78 -14.98
C THR A 197 -1.45 -8.05 -13.75
N TRP A 198 -1.99 -8.78 -12.78
CA TRP A 198 -2.44 -8.23 -11.50
C TRP A 198 -1.25 -7.86 -10.60
N ILE A 199 -0.27 -8.76 -10.52
CA ILE A 199 1.00 -8.53 -9.84
C ILE A 199 1.68 -7.30 -10.42
N ASP A 200 1.77 -7.18 -11.75
CA ASP A 200 2.39 -6.06 -12.44
C ASP A 200 1.70 -4.73 -12.13
N LEU A 201 0.37 -4.70 -12.08
CA LEU A 201 -0.39 -3.51 -11.68
C LEU A 201 -0.05 -3.07 -10.24
N ILE A 202 -0.02 -4.01 -9.31
CA ILE A 202 0.35 -3.75 -7.91
C ILE A 202 1.80 -3.27 -7.83
N MET A 203 2.71 -3.96 -8.50
CA MET A 203 4.13 -3.64 -8.45
C MET A 203 4.41 -2.27 -9.06
N ARG A 204 3.79 -1.90 -10.20
CA ARG A 204 3.88 -0.53 -10.74
C ARG A 204 3.41 0.53 -9.74
N CYS A 205 2.41 0.24 -8.92
CA CYS A 205 1.95 1.15 -7.87
C CYS A 205 2.94 1.28 -6.70
N VAL A 206 3.61 0.18 -6.34
CA VAL A 206 4.56 0.10 -5.22
C VAL A 206 5.93 0.66 -5.60
N THR A 207 6.43 0.37 -6.80
CA THR A 207 7.81 0.67 -7.23
C THR A 207 7.98 2.06 -7.83
N SER A 208 6.93 2.66 -8.39
CA SER A 208 6.98 4.01 -8.99
C SER A 208 6.98 5.16 -7.98
N VAL A 209 6.92 4.86 -6.68
CA VAL A 209 6.87 5.88 -5.63
C VAL A 209 8.19 6.66 -5.57
N SER A 210 8.08 7.97 -5.33
CA SER A 210 9.20 8.82 -4.92
C SER A 210 8.86 9.48 -3.59
N TYR A 211 9.84 9.66 -2.71
CA TYR A 211 9.65 10.28 -1.41
C TYR A 211 10.38 11.61 -1.30
N ALA A 212 9.76 12.56 -0.61
CA ALA A 212 10.45 13.69 0.00
C ALA A 212 10.14 13.68 1.50
N VAL A 213 11.11 14.01 2.36
CA VAL A 213 10.88 14.15 3.81
C VAL A 213 10.66 15.62 4.12
N THR A 214 9.56 15.93 4.80
CA THR A 214 9.28 17.30 5.26
C THR A 214 9.59 17.42 6.75
N ILE A 215 10.42 18.41 7.10
CA ILE A 215 10.78 18.73 8.49
C ILE A 215 10.47 20.22 8.70
N ASN A 216 9.62 20.52 9.69
CA ASN A 216 9.19 21.89 10.00
C ASN A 216 8.66 22.66 8.78
N GLY A 217 7.90 21.99 7.91
CA GLY A 217 7.34 22.58 6.69
C GLY A 217 8.31 22.68 5.50
N ASN A 218 9.61 22.45 5.71
CA ASN A 218 10.60 22.47 4.64
C ASN A 218 10.76 21.09 4.00
N GLN A 219 10.59 21.03 2.68
CA GLN A 219 10.74 19.81 1.91
C GLN A 219 12.23 19.50 1.66
N GLY A 220 12.64 18.28 2.00
CA GLY A 220 13.96 17.75 1.70
C GLY A 220 14.11 17.26 0.25
N LYS A 221 15.28 16.68 -0.05
CA LYS A 221 15.57 16.08 -1.37
C LYS A 221 14.64 14.91 -1.66
N ILE A 222 14.26 14.78 -2.93
CA ILE A 222 13.50 13.63 -3.44
C ILE A 222 14.44 12.43 -3.56
N PHE A 223 13.98 11.25 -3.15
CA PHE A 223 14.68 9.99 -3.33
C PHE A 223 13.72 8.88 -3.73
N LYS A 224 14.23 7.86 -4.45
CA LYS A 224 13.47 6.68 -4.85
C LYS A 224 13.78 5.52 -3.88
N PRO A 225 12.78 4.98 -3.17
CA PRO A 225 12.96 3.80 -2.34
C PRO A 225 13.10 2.54 -3.22
N THR A 226 13.66 1.48 -2.64
CA THR A 226 13.74 0.15 -3.26
C THR A 226 13.18 -0.95 -2.36
N ARG A 227 12.65 -0.59 -1.20
CA ARG A 227 11.90 -1.47 -0.28
C ARG A 227 10.89 -0.67 0.55
N GLY A 228 10.01 -1.39 1.24
CA GLY A 228 9.07 -0.87 2.21
C GLY A 228 7.69 -0.57 1.63
N LEU A 229 6.69 -0.62 2.49
CA LEU A 229 5.30 -0.26 2.18
C LEU A 229 4.92 1.01 2.96
N ARG A 230 4.10 1.86 2.35
CA ARG A 230 3.72 3.18 2.89
C ARG A 230 2.72 3.08 4.02
N GLN A 231 2.94 3.88 5.05
CA GLN A 231 1.95 4.07 6.10
C GLN A 231 0.98 5.19 5.70
N GLY A 232 -0.29 4.84 5.47
CA GLY A 232 -1.33 5.80 5.05
C GLY A 232 -1.76 5.65 3.58
N ASP A 233 -1.14 4.72 2.85
CA ASP A 233 -1.62 4.25 1.55
C ASP A 233 -2.72 3.18 1.76
N PRO A 234 -3.88 3.30 1.11
CA PRO A 234 -4.98 2.34 1.26
C PRO A 234 -4.68 0.91 0.77
N LEU A 235 -3.72 0.72 -0.15
CA LEU A 235 -3.36 -0.59 -0.69
C LEU A 235 -2.37 -1.34 0.22
N CYS A 236 -1.45 -0.60 0.83
CA CYS A 236 -0.33 -1.16 1.60
C CYS A 236 -0.72 -2.09 2.77
N PRO A 237 -1.81 -1.88 3.53
CA PRO A 237 -2.22 -2.80 4.58
C PRO A 237 -2.45 -4.22 4.08
N PHE A 238 -3.09 -4.36 2.92
CA PHE A 238 -3.39 -5.67 2.35
C PHE A 238 -2.15 -6.38 1.81
N LEU A 239 -1.25 -5.62 1.16
CA LEU A 239 0.05 -6.15 0.73
C LEU A 239 0.90 -6.60 1.92
N PHE A 240 0.77 -5.92 3.05
CA PHE A 240 1.42 -6.34 4.29
C PHE A 240 0.85 -7.67 4.80
N LEU A 241 -0.46 -7.87 4.77
CA LEU A 241 -1.09 -9.14 5.15
C LEU A 241 -0.61 -10.28 4.26
N ILE A 242 -0.56 -10.08 2.94
CA ILE A 242 -0.02 -11.06 1.99
C ILE A 242 1.42 -11.45 2.37
N CYS A 243 2.29 -10.47 2.64
CA CYS A 243 3.65 -10.77 3.10
C CYS A 243 3.72 -11.45 4.47
N SER A 244 2.78 -11.14 5.37
CA SER A 244 2.71 -11.72 6.70
C SER A 244 2.34 -13.19 6.63
N GLU A 245 1.38 -13.54 5.78
CA GLU A 245 0.97 -14.92 5.51
C GLU A 245 2.16 -15.77 5.10
N GLY A 246 2.91 -15.31 4.09
CA GLY A 246 4.11 -16.00 3.63
C GLY A 246 5.25 -16.07 4.65
N LEU A 247 5.20 -15.33 5.76
CA LEU A 247 6.19 -15.39 6.85
C LEU A 247 5.71 -16.19 8.07
N SER A 248 4.45 -16.62 8.08
CA SER A 248 3.83 -17.31 9.21
C SER A 248 3.83 -18.83 9.04
N LEU A 249 4.27 -19.31 7.86
CA LEU A 249 4.53 -20.69 7.49
C LEU A 249 6.01 -21.01 7.74
#